data_AF-A0A941G552-F1
#
_entry.id   AF-A0A941G552-F1
#
_cell.length_a   1.000
_cell.length_b   1.000
_cell.length_c   1.000
_cell.angle_alpha   90.00
_cell.angle_beta   90.00
_cell.angle_gamma   90.00
#
_symmetry.space_group_name_H-M   'P 1'
#
loop_
_entity.id
_entity.type
_entity.pdbx_description
1 polymer ?
#
loop_
_entity_poly.entity_id
_entity_poly.type
_entity_poly.pdbx_seq_one_letter_code
_entity_poly.pdbx_strand_id
1 'polypeptide(L)'
;RIAPVIPPLIPVYLRLAQGGAPLMDDPSSLGELLQPFTDGLAAMKDEDADYIMGVCLGVVQRQQNGAWANVWSTSQGVCMFQDMDLGVILPLIVRVITQNLGPFMQGLLTSQGSGPADAQ
;
A
#
# COMPACT_ATOMS: atom_id res chain seq x y z
N ARG A 1 3.55 10.69 9.13
CA ARG A 1 4.54 9.59 9.39
C ARG A 1 3.92 8.28 8.91
N ILE A 2 4.65 7.34 8.28
CA ILE A 2 4.04 6.11 7.73
C ILE A 2 3.79 5.00 8.78
N ALA A 3 4.30 5.14 10.00
CA ALA A 3 4.17 4.13 11.05
C ALA A 3 2.71 3.65 11.34
N PRO A 4 1.67 4.52 11.33
CA PRO A 4 0.30 4.10 11.61
C PRO A 4 -0.31 3.14 10.58
N VAL A 5 0.18 3.14 9.32
CA VAL A 5 -0.36 2.25 8.27
C VAL A 5 0.29 0.88 8.26
N ILE A 6 1.36 0.67 9.03
CA ILE A 6 2.09 -0.60 9.04
C ILE A 6 1.24 -1.73 9.65
N PRO A 7 0.66 -1.60 10.86
CA PRO A 7 -0.11 -2.69 11.44
C PRO A 7 -1.31 -3.15 10.60
N PRO A 8 -2.14 -2.24 10.02
CA PRO A 8 -3.25 -2.64 9.14
C PRO A 8 -2.80 -3.32 7.84
N LEU A 9 -1.56 -3.09 7.38
CA LEU A 9 -1.03 -3.67 6.16
C LEU A 9 -0.39 -5.06 6.33
N ILE A 10 -0.12 -5.51 7.56
CA ILE A 10 0.41 -6.86 7.83
C ILE A 10 -0.44 -7.97 7.19
N PRO A 11 -1.78 -8.04 7.38
CA PRO A 11 -2.59 -9.09 6.76
C PRO A 11 -2.55 -9.04 5.23
N VAL A 12 -2.49 -7.84 4.65
CA VAL A 12 -2.39 -7.62 3.21
C VAL A 12 -1.04 -8.16 2.68
N TYR A 13 0.05 -7.83 3.38
CA TYR A 13 1.38 -8.30 3.05
C TYR A 13 1.51 -9.83 3.12
N LEU A 14 0.98 -10.46 4.18
CA LEU A 14 1.01 -11.92 4.33
C LEU A 14 0.29 -12.64 3.18
N ARG A 15 -0.87 -12.14 2.75
CA ARG A 15 -1.64 -12.73 1.63
C ARG A 15 -0.92 -12.57 0.29
N LEU A 16 -0.29 -11.41 0.05
CA LEU A 16 0.53 -11.19 -1.14
C LEU A 16 1.77 -12.08 -1.15
N ALA A 17 2.44 -12.24 -0.01
CA ALA A 17 3.61 -13.11 0.14
C ALA A 17 3.30 -14.59 -0.09
N GLN A 18 2.06 -15.03 0.20
CA GLN A 18 1.59 -16.40 -0.04
C GLN A 18 1.17 -16.66 -1.51
N GLY A 19 1.40 -15.71 -2.43
CA GLY A 19 1.03 -15.87 -3.83
C GLY A 19 -0.45 -15.59 -4.12
N GLY A 20 -1.10 -14.75 -3.32
CA GLY A 20 -2.47 -14.31 -3.56
C GLY A 20 -2.67 -13.72 -4.96
N ALA A 21 -3.89 -13.85 -5.49
CA ALA A 21 -4.26 -13.35 -6.82
C ALA A 21 -3.83 -11.88 -7.02
N PRO A 22 -3.47 -11.48 -8.25
CA PRO A 22 -3.20 -10.08 -8.55
C PRO A 22 -4.35 -9.22 -8.06
N LEU A 23 -4.02 -8.17 -7.29
CA LEU A 23 -5.00 -7.28 -6.67
C LEU A 23 -6.04 -6.73 -7.67
N MET A 24 -5.74 -6.76 -8.96
CA MET A 24 -6.58 -6.20 -10.01
C MET A 24 -7.48 -7.22 -10.74
N ASP A 25 -7.35 -8.52 -10.48
CA ASP A 25 -8.10 -9.55 -11.23
C ASP A 25 -9.48 -9.87 -10.61
N ASP A 26 -9.68 -9.61 -9.31
CA ASP A 26 -10.99 -9.75 -8.65
C ASP A 26 -11.29 -8.56 -7.73
N PRO A 27 -12.15 -7.62 -8.17
CA PRO A 27 -12.47 -6.42 -7.40
C PRO A 27 -13.21 -6.71 -6.08
N SER A 28 -13.91 -7.85 -5.96
CA SER A 28 -14.64 -8.20 -4.74
C SER A 28 -13.67 -8.68 -3.66
N SER A 29 -12.77 -9.61 -4.03
CA SER A 29 -11.68 -10.07 -3.16
C SER A 29 -10.71 -8.95 -2.78
N LEU A 30 -10.54 -7.96 -3.66
CA LEU A 30 -9.72 -6.79 -3.40
C LEU A 30 -10.31 -5.93 -2.28
N GLY A 31 -11.62 -5.66 -2.30
CA GLY A 31 -12.30 -4.86 -1.28
C GLY A 31 -12.11 -5.42 0.12
N GLU A 32 -12.38 -6.72 0.30
CA GLU A 32 -12.21 -7.41 1.58
C GLU A 32 -10.74 -7.41 2.06
N LEU A 33 -9.80 -7.59 1.12
CA LEU A 33 -8.37 -7.58 1.44
C LEU A 33 -7.88 -6.20 1.86
N LEU A 34 -8.35 -5.15 1.19
CA LEU A 34 -7.95 -3.78 1.47
C LEU A 34 -8.67 -3.18 2.66
N GLN A 35 -9.76 -3.80 3.14
CA GLN A 35 -10.58 -3.25 4.20
C GLN A 35 -9.79 -2.80 5.45
N PRO A 36 -8.85 -3.59 6.00
CA PRO A 36 -8.05 -3.14 7.15
C PRO A 36 -7.22 -1.89 6.82
N PHE A 37 -6.69 -1.80 5.61
CA PHE A 37 -5.96 -0.63 5.14
C PHE A 37 -6.86 0.59 4.97
N THR A 38 -8.04 0.43 4.38
CA THR A 38 -9.00 1.53 4.21
C THR A 38 -9.57 2.01 5.54
N ASP A 39 -9.79 1.11 6.49
CA ASP A 39 -10.21 1.47 7.86
C ASP A 39 -9.09 2.24 8.58
N GLY A 40 -7.84 1.81 8.41
CA GLY A 40 -6.68 2.54 8.91
C GLY A 40 -6.55 3.93 8.28
N LEU A 41 -6.83 4.06 6.98
CA LEU A 41 -6.84 5.33 6.26
C LEU A 41 -7.96 6.25 6.76
N ALA A 42 -9.17 5.72 6.94
CA ALA A 42 -10.33 6.47 7.42
C ALA A 42 -10.19 6.94 8.89
N ALA A 43 -9.40 6.23 9.69
CA ALA A 43 -9.11 6.61 11.07
C ALA A 43 -8.02 7.69 11.21
N MET A 44 -7.30 8.02 10.12
CA MET A 44 -6.27 9.05 10.12
C MET A 44 -6.86 10.43 9.89
N LYS A 45 -6.11 11.47 10.28
CA LYS A 45 -6.42 12.84 9.88
C LYS A 45 -6.20 12.97 8.37
N ASP A 46 -6.99 13.81 7.72
CA ASP A 46 -6.90 14.07 6.28
C ASP A 46 -5.46 14.39 5.85
N GLU A 47 -4.76 15.21 6.63
CA GLU A 47 -3.35 15.58 6.39
C GLU A 47 -2.39 14.37 6.33
N ASP A 48 -2.60 13.36 7.17
CA ASP A 48 -1.78 12.14 7.18
C ASP A 48 -2.14 11.24 5.99
N ALA A 49 -3.42 11.15 5.63
CA ALA A 49 -3.90 10.41 4.47
C ALA A 49 -3.37 11.01 3.16
N ASP A 50 -3.47 12.33 3.00
CA ASP A 50 -2.94 13.08 1.85
C ASP A 50 -1.43 12.94 1.74
N TYR A 51 -0.71 12.98 2.86
CA TYR A 51 0.73 12.73 2.89
C TYR A 51 1.08 11.34 2.36
N ILE A 52 0.38 10.29 2.81
CA ILE A 52 0.62 8.92 2.36
C ILE A 52 0.32 8.78 0.87
N MET A 53 -0.82 9.32 0.40
CA MET A 53 -1.18 9.33 -1.01
C MET A 53 -0.10 10.01 -1.85
N GLY A 54 0.36 11.20 -1.45
CA GLY A 54 1.39 11.94 -2.16
C GLY A 54 2.74 11.23 -2.21
N VAL A 55 3.17 10.61 -1.10
CA VAL A 55 4.43 9.85 -1.04
C VAL A 55 4.35 8.60 -1.92
N CYS A 56 3.26 7.84 -1.84
CA CYS A 56 3.12 6.59 -2.56
C CYS A 56 2.90 6.82 -4.06
N LEU A 57 2.01 7.73 -4.44
CA LEU A 57 1.71 7.99 -5.85
C LEU A 57 2.81 8.81 -6.53
N GLY A 58 3.60 9.58 -5.78
CA GLY A 58 4.71 10.36 -6.31
C GLY A 58 5.83 9.52 -6.94
N VAL A 59 5.92 8.24 -6.60
CA VAL A 59 6.91 7.30 -7.18
C VAL A 59 6.33 6.43 -8.30
N VAL A 60 5.06 6.61 -8.65
CA VAL A 60 4.38 5.78 -9.65
C VAL A 60 4.35 6.49 -11.00
N GLN A 61 4.68 5.73 -12.04
CA GLN A 61 4.62 6.18 -13.43
C GLN A 61 3.67 5.27 -14.23
N ARG A 62 2.95 5.88 -15.17
CA ARG A 62 2.11 5.20 -16.15
C ARG A 62 2.72 5.36 -17.52
N GLN A 63 2.76 4.26 -18.28
CA GLN A 63 3.12 4.32 -19.69
C GLN A 63 1.88 4.70 -20.51
N GLN A 64 2.02 5.72 -21.36
CA GLN A 64 1.00 6.13 -22.32
C GLN A 64 1.66 6.65 -23.59
N ASN A 65 1.16 6.24 -24.76
CA ASN A 65 1.64 6.69 -26.07
C ASN A 65 3.17 6.60 -26.25
N GLY A 66 3.80 5.56 -25.68
CA GLY A 66 5.24 5.34 -25.78
C GLY A 66 6.11 6.17 -24.81
N ALA A 67 5.50 6.96 -23.92
CA ALA A 67 6.19 7.73 -22.89
C ALA A 67 5.74 7.33 -21.47
N TRP A 68 6.60 7.55 -20.48
CA TRP A 68 6.26 7.41 -19.07
C TRP A 68 5.91 8.78 -18.50
N ALA A 69 4.81 8.84 -17.76
CA ALA A 69 4.37 10.05 -17.08
C ALA A 69 4.03 9.73 -15.63
N ASN A 70 4.35 10.68 -14.73
CA ASN A 70 4.03 10.54 -13.31
C ASN A 70 2.52 10.58 -13.11
N VAL A 71 2.00 9.69 -12.28
CA VAL A 71 0.56 9.64 -11.98
C VAL A 71 0.12 10.74 -11.01
N TRP A 72 1.08 11.31 -10.27
CA TRP A 72 0.86 12.33 -9.26
C TRP A 72 1.76 13.54 -9.48
N SER A 73 1.17 14.74 -9.32
CA SER A 73 1.92 15.99 -9.26
C SER A 73 2.27 16.30 -7.80
N THR A 74 3.55 16.22 -7.44
CA THR A 74 4.02 16.54 -6.08
C THR A 74 3.92 18.04 -5.77
N SER A 75 4.00 18.91 -6.79
CA SER A 75 3.88 20.36 -6.62
C SER A 75 2.44 20.84 -6.45
N GLN A 76 1.48 20.14 -7.08
CA GLN A 76 0.05 20.49 -7.01
C GLN A 76 -0.73 19.61 -6.04
N GLY A 77 -0.19 18.46 -5.61
CA GLY A 77 -0.88 17.54 -4.72
C GLY A 77 -2.10 16.87 -5.35
N VAL A 78 -2.06 16.59 -6.66
CA VAL A 78 -3.20 16.04 -7.38
C VAL A 78 -2.81 14.94 -8.37
N CYS A 79 -3.79 14.11 -8.70
CA CYS A 79 -3.69 13.10 -9.73
C CYS A 79 -3.60 13.74 -11.12
N MET A 80 -2.66 13.26 -11.95
CA MET A 80 -2.44 13.80 -13.30
C MET A 80 -3.41 13.22 -14.35
N PHE A 81 -4.12 12.15 -14.01
CA PHE A 81 -5.04 11.49 -14.93
C PHE A 81 -6.44 11.39 -14.33
N GLN A 82 -7.45 11.72 -15.14
CA GLN A 82 -8.85 11.79 -14.73
C GLN A 82 -9.53 10.41 -14.65
N ASP A 83 -8.93 9.39 -15.27
CA ASP A 83 -9.43 8.01 -15.28
C ASP A 83 -8.96 7.19 -14.06
N MET A 84 -8.20 7.79 -13.13
CA MET A 84 -7.78 7.13 -11.89
C MET A 84 -8.75 7.45 -10.76
N ASP A 85 -9.65 6.52 -10.50
CA ASP A 85 -10.48 6.52 -9.29
C ASP A 85 -9.79 5.80 -8.12
N LEU A 86 -10.47 5.75 -6.96
CA LEU A 86 -9.98 5.05 -5.77
C LEU A 86 -9.74 3.55 -6.01
N GLY A 87 -10.47 2.92 -6.93
CA GLY A 87 -10.30 1.52 -7.30
C GLY A 87 -8.94 1.26 -7.99
N VAL A 88 -8.39 2.25 -8.70
CA VAL A 88 -7.05 2.20 -9.27
C VAL A 88 -5.99 2.69 -8.28
N ILE A 89 -6.28 3.76 -7.56
CA ILE A 89 -5.33 4.44 -6.67
C ILE A 89 -4.95 3.55 -5.46
N LEU A 90 -5.94 2.96 -4.78
CA LEU A 90 -5.69 2.19 -3.55
C LEU A 90 -4.79 0.96 -3.79
N PRO A 91 -5.00 0.14 -4.83
CA PRO A 91 -4.07 -0.95 -5.14
C PRO A 91 -2.65 -0.49 -5.46
N LEU A 92 -2.48 0.65 -6.14
CA LEU A 92 -1.16 1.21 -6.41
C LEU A 92 -0.44 1.59 -5.12
N ILE A 93 -1.13 2.27 -4.20
CA ILE A 93 -0.58 2.63 -2.89
C ILE A 93 -0.13 1.38 -2.13
N VAL A 94 -0.99 0.37 -2.03
CA VAL A 94 -0.65 -0.89 -1.37
C VAL A 94 0.54 -1.58 -2.02
N ARG A 95 0.63 -1.56 -3.35
CA ARG A 95 1.77 -2.14 -4.07
C ARG A 95 3.06 -1.39 -3.79
N VAL A 96 3.03 -0.07 -3.77
CA VAL A 96 4.20 0.76 -3.41
C VAL A 96 4.64 0.47 -1.98
N ILE A 97 3.70 0.43 -1.02
CA ILE A 97 4.05 0.17 0.38
C ILE A 97 4.60 -1.23 0.55
N THR A 98 3.97 -2.25 -0.03
CA THR A 98 4.42 -3.64 0.11
C THR A 98 5.75 -3.89 -0.59
N GLN A 99 6.04 -3.24 -1.72
CA GLN A 99 7.34 -3.34 -2.38
C GLN A 99 8.46 -2.66 -1.58
N ASN A 100 8.20 -1.48 -1.02
CA ASN A 100 9.23 -0.70 -0.32
C ASN A 100 9.41 -1.10 1.15
N LEU A 101 8.32 -1.50 1.83
CA LEU A 101 8.33 -1.91 3.24
C LEU A 101 8.27 -3.43 3.43
N GLY A 102 8.17 -4.22 2.36
CA GLY A 102 8.13 -5.69 2.43
C GLY A 102 9.27 -6.29 3.25
N PRO A 103 10.55 -5.94 2.97
CA PRO A 103 11.68 -6.43 3.77
C PRO A 103 11.60 -6.05 5.26
N PHE A 104 11.07 -4.85 5.56
CA PHE A 104 10.87 -4.40 6.94
C PHE A 104 9.77 -5.20 7.64
N MET A 105 8.62 -5.41 6.98
CA MET A 105 7.51 -6.22 7.52
C MET A 105 7.94 -7.68 7.73
N GLN A 106 8.71 -8.25 6.80
CA GLN A 106 9.31 -9.58 6.96
C GLN A 106 10.24 -9.64 8.19
N GLY A 107 11.08 -8.62 8.36
CA GLY A 107 11.96 -8.43 9.52
C GLY A 107 11.19 -8.40 10.84
N LEU A 108 10.09 -7.64 10.91
CA LEU A 108 9.23 -7.59 12.09
C LEU A 108 8.60 -8.95 12.40
N LEU A 109 8.10 -9.66 11.38
CA LEU A 109 7.46 -10.96 11.56
C LEU A 109 8.45 -12.04 12.01
N THR A 110 9.66 -12.07 11.44
CA THR A 110 10.71 -13.02 11.87
C THR A 110 11.26 -12.70 13.25
N SER A 111 11.31 -11.41 13.64
CA SER A 111 11.75 -10.99 14.97
C SER A 111 10.73 -11.31 16.06
N GLN A 112 9.43 -11.29 15.75
CA GLN A 112 8.38 -11.68 16.70
C GLN A 112 8.25 -13.20 16.84
N GLY A 113 8.66 -13.97 15.81
CA GLY A 113 8.75 -15.43 15.87
C GLY A 113 9.97 -15.96 16.63
N SER A 114 10.91 -15.09 17.01
CA SER A 114 12.10 -15.42 17.82
C SER A 114 11.99 -14.84 19.24
N GLY A 115 10.83 -15.05 19.87
CA GLY A 115 10.77 -15.07 21.33
C GLY A 115 11.49 -16.32 21.86
N PRO A 116 12.11 -16.29 23.04
CA PRO A 116 12.87 -17.42 23.58
C PRO A 116 11.92 -18.58 23.91
N ALA A 117 11.65 -19.43 22.91
CA ALA A 117 11.37 -20.84 23.15
C ALA A 117 12.72 -21.50 23.45
N ASP A 118 12.75 -22.34 24.48
CA ASP A 118 13.91 -23.11 24.97
C ASP A 118 14.81 -22.37 25.98
N ALA A 119 14.19 -21.95 27.08
CA ALA A 119 14.84 -22.02 28.40
C ALA A 119 14.06 -23.01 29.27
N GLN A 120 14.28 -24.32 29.04
CA GLN A 120 13.89 -25.37 29.98
C GLN A 120 14.99 -26.43 30.07
#